data_AF-A0A662W4S2-F1
#
_entry.id   AF-A0A662W4S2-F1
#
_cell.length_a   1.000
_cell.length_b   1.000
_cell.length_c   1.000
_cell.angle_alpha   90.00
_cell.angle_beta   90.00
_cell.angle_gamma   90.00
#
_symmetry.space_group_name_H-M   'P 1'
#
loop_
_entity.id
_entity.type
_entity.pdbx_description
1 polymer ?
#
loop_
_entity_poly.entity_id
_entity_poly.type
_entity_poly.pdbx_seq_one_letter_code
_entity_poly.pdbx_strand_id
1 'polypeptide(L)'
;MPDLVKIKQQNVLERIRKRSANIDVAGLVRGIGSVYILLDCSSSMEGEKLIQAKNGALNFVKETQIKGYAVGLIQFDSSATHICEPQQEISALNHYLERMNADGRWGYQYG
;
A
#
# COMPACT_ATOMS: atom_id res chain seq x y z
N MET A 1 -23.92 47.45 -19.29
CA MET A 1 -24.40 46.13 -18.79
C MET A 1 -23.53 45.05 -19.45
N PRO A 2 -22.94 44.11 -18.70
CA PRO A 2 -22.17 43.04 -19.30
C PRO A 2 -23.09 42.15 -20.14
N ASP A 3 -22.59 41.75 -21.30
CA ASP A 3 -23.32 40.98 -22.29
C ASP A 3 -23.70 39.60 -21.75
N LEU A 4 -24.99 39.25 -21.75
CA LEU A 4 -25.53 38.01 -21.17
C LEU A 4 -24.85 36.75 -21.74
N VAL A 5 -24.40 36.83 -23.00
CA VAL A 5 -23.66 35.78 -23.69
C VAL A 5 -22.29 35.55 -23.05
N LYS A 6 -21.56 36.62 -22.68
CA LYS A 6 -20.24 36.52 -22.03
C LYS A 6 -20.34 35.91 -20.64
N ILE A 7 -21.37 36.29 -19.87
CA ILE A 7 -21.63 35.73 -18.54
C ILE A 7 -21.92 34.22 -18.65
N LYS A 8 -22.71 33.80 -19.63
CA LYS A 8 -23.05 32.38 -19.84
C LYS A 8 -21.82 31.56 -20.23
N GLN A 9 -20.95 32.10 -21.09
CA GLN A 9 -19.69 31.44 -21.48
C GLN A 9 -18.74 31.30 -20.29
N GLN A 10 -18.56 32.35 -19.47
CA GLN A 10 -17.70 32.29 -18.29
C GLN A 10 -18.19 31.25 -17.27
N ASN A 11 -19.50 31.16 -17.06
CA ASN A 11 -20.08 30.17 -16.15
C ASN A 11 -19.86 28.72 -16.63
N VAL A 12 -19.87 28.49 -17.94
CA VAL A 12 -19.56 27.17 -18.52
C VAL A 12 -18.07 26.84 -18.35
N LEU A 13 -17.17 27.80 -18.58
CA LEU A 13 -15.73 27.62 -18.40
C LEU A 13 -15.36 27.34 -16.93
N GLU A 14 -15.97 28.06 -15.98
CA GLU A 14 -15.79 27.81 -14.55
C GLU A 14 -16.29 26.42 -14.14
N ARG A 15 -17.42 25.97 -14.69
CA ARG A 15 -17.94 24.61 -14.45
C ARG A 15 -17.01 23.53 -15.00
N ILE A 16 -16.44 23.74 -16.18
CA ILE A 16 -15.47 22.81 -16.77
C ILE A 16 -14.20 22.77 -15.92
N ARG A 17 -13.64 23.92 -15.52
CA ARG A 17 -12.46 23.99 -14.64
C ARG A 17 -12.67 23.31 -13.30
N LYS A 18 -13.80 23.56 -12.63
CA LYS A 18 -14.14 22.91 -11.36
C LYS A 18 -14.35 21.40 -11.52
N ARG A 19 -14.93 20.95 -12.64
CA ARG A 19 -15.03 19.52 -12.95
C ARG A 19 -13.67 18.90 -13.22
N SER A 20 -12.80 19.53 -14.01
CA SER A 20 -11.44 19.02 -14.27
C SER A 20 -10.61 18.96 -12.99
N ALA A 21 -10.61 20.00 -12.16
CA ALA A 21 -9.94 19.97 -10.87
C ALA A 21 -10.50 18.88 -9.94
N ASN A 22 -11.83 18.67 -9.92
CA ASN A 22 -12.43 17.56 -9.18
C ASN A 22 -12.14 16.20 -9.82
N ILE A 23 -11.91 16.11 -11.12
CA ILE A 23 -11.48 14.88 -11.80
C ILE A 23 -9.99 14.64 -11.54
N ASP A 24 -9.16 15.65 -11.34
CA ASP A 24 -7.77 15.44 -10.92
C ASP A 24 -7.70 15.01 -9.45
N VAL A 25 -8.63 15.49 -8.60
CA VAL A 25 -8.73 15.09 -7.19
C VAL A 25 -9.47 13.76 -7.00
N ALA A 26 -10.46 13.45 -7.84
CA ALA A 26 -11.23 12.19 -7.81
C ALA A 26 -10.68 11.11 -8.77
N GLY A 27 -9.85 11.51 -9.72
CA GLY A 27 -9.18 10.71 -10.75
C GLY A 27 -7.66 10.74 -10.63
N LEU A 28 -7.14 11.21 -9.49
CA LEU A 28 -6.04 10.50 -8.85
C LEU A 28 -6.53 9.05 -8.77
N VAL A 29 -6.11 8.22 -9.72
CA VAL A 29 -6.23 6.78 -9.64
C VAL A 29 -5.44 6.41 -8.38
N ARG A 30 -6.09 6.48 -7.20
CA ARG A 30 -5.66 5.74 -6.02
C ARG A 30 -5.53 4.33 -6.57
N GLY A 31 -4.31 3.82 -6.69
CA GLY A 31 -4.08 2.56 -7.37
C GLY A 31 -4.97 1.52 -6.73
N ILE A 32 -6.08 1.14 -7.39
CA ILE A 32 -6.97 0.08 -6.92
C ILE A 32 -6.26 -1.22 -7.30
N GLY A 33 -5.17 -1.48 -6.60
CA GLY A 33 -4.23 -2.52 -6.94
C GLY A 33 -3.71 -3.16 -5.67
N SER A 34 -3.27 -4.40 -5.83
CA SER A 34 -2.69 -5.17 -4.75
C SER A 34 -1.23 -5.42 -5.08
N VAL A 35 -0.39 -5.32 -4.06
CA VAL A 35 1.03 -5.70 -4.13
C VAL A 35 1.26 -6.80 -3.11
N TYR A 36 2.08 -7.79 -3.46
CA TYR A 36 2.60 -8.74 -2.49
C TYR A 36 4.07 -8.43 -2.20
N ILE A 37 4.42 -8.40 -0.92
CA ILE A 37 5.81 -8.45 -0.49
C ILE A 37 6.14 -9.91 -0.17
N LEU A 38 7.15 -10.44 -0.85
CA LEU A 38 7.76 -11.71 -0.51
C LEU A 38 9.05 -11.43 0.27
N LEU A 39 9.14 -11.96 1.50
CA LEU A 39 10.30 -11.80 2.37
C LEU A 39 11.05 -13.14 2.50
N ASP A 40 12.35 -13.14 2.19
CA ASP A 40 13.23 -14.27 2.50
C ASP A 40 13.48 -14.32 4.00
N CYS A 41 13.09 -15.45 4.59
CA CYS A 41 13.19 -15.83 5.99
C CYS A 41 13.99 -17.13 6.16
N SER A 42 14.88 -17.44 5.22
CA SER A 42 15.86 -18.52 5.36
C SER A 42 16.82 -18.26 6.52
N SER A 43 17.49 -19.30 7.01
CA SER A 43 18.48 -19.19 8.10
C SER A 43 19.61 -18.21 7.80
N SER A 44 19.94 -17.99 6.52
CA SER A 44 20.96 -17.01 6.11
C SER A 44 20.59 -15.54 6.39
N MET A 45 19.31 -15.30 6.67
CA MET A 45 18.73 -13.99 6.99
C MET A 45 18.69 -13.71 8.49
N GLU A 46 19.11 -14.63 9.36
CA GLU A 46 19.09 -14.46 10.81
C GLU A 46 19.80 -13.17 11.29
N GLY A 47 19.29 -12.59 12.37
CA GLY A 47 19.84 -11.39 13.00
C GLY A 47 19.50 -10.10 12.24
N GLU A 48 20.49 -9.23 12.06
CA GLU A 48 20.30 -7.88 11.54
C GLU A 48 19.71 -7.84 10.12
N LYS A 49 19.98 -8.85 9.28
CA LYS A 49 19.49 -8.89 7.89
C LYS A 49 17.96 -8.96 7.85
N LEU A 50 17.37 -9.89 8.60
CA LEU A 50 15.91 -10.01 8.68
C LEU A 50 15.28 -8.77 9.34
N ILE A 51 15.92 -8.20 10.36
CA ILE A 51 15.45 -6.95 10.99
C ILE A 51 15.42 -5.81 9.96
N GLN A 52 16.48 -5.63 9.18
CA GLN A 52 16.54 -4.63 8.12
C GLN A 52 15.53 -4.89 7.01
N ALA A 53 15.35 -6.15 6.60
CA ALA A 53 14.37 -6.54 5.61
C ALA A 53 12.92 -6.23 6.08
N LYS A 54 12.60 -6.54 7.33
CA LYS A 54 11.30 -6.20 7.96
C LYS A 54 11.07 -4.69 8.01
N ASN A 55 12.08 -3.92 8.40
CA ASN A 55 12.01 -2.45 8.42
C ASN A 55 11.82 -1.87 7.02
N GLY A 56 12.53 -2.41 6.02
CA GLY A 56 12.36 -2.04 4.62
C GLY A 56 10.96 -2.34 4.10
N ALA A 57 10.44 -3.54 4.38
CA ALA A 57 9.08 -3.93 4.02
C ALA A 57 8.03 -3.01 4.66
N LEU A 58 8.18 -2.67 5.94
CA LEU A 58 7.27 -1.76 6.64
C LEU A 58 7.29 -0.34 6.03
N ASN A 59 8.47 0.16 5.67
CA ASN A 59 8.58 1.46 4.98
C ASN A 59 7.93 1.41 3.60
N PHE A 60 8.15 0.34 2.85
CA PHE A 60 7.49 0.14 1.56
C PHE A 60 5.95 0.08 1.68
N VAL A 61 5.42 -0.60 2.70
CA VAL A 61 3.97 -0.63 2.99
C VAL A 61 3.44 0.79 3.17
N LYS A 62 4.10 1.62 3.99
CA LYS A 62 3.69 3.00 4.25
C LYS A 62 3.61 3.82 2.96
N GLU A 63 4.64 3.74 2.12
CA GLU A 63 4.68 4.47 0.84
C GLU A 63 3.63 3.98 -0.16
N THR A 64 3.41 2.67 -0.21
CA THR A 64 2.52 2.01 -1.17
C THR A 64 1.05 2.25 -0.82
N GLN A 65 0.72 2.31 0.46
CA GLN A 65 -0.63 2.65 0.91
C GLN A 65 -0.98 4.13 0.71
N ILE A 66 -0.01 5.05 0.83
CA ILE A 66 -0.22 6.47 0.45
C ILE A 66 -0.67 6.57 -1.02
N LYS A 67 -0.19 5.66 -1.88
CA LYS A 67 -0.57 5.56 -3.30
C LYS A 67 -1.88 4.80 -3.53
N GLY A 68 -2.52 4.29 -2.48
CA GLY A 68 -3.83 3.64 -2.51
C GLY A 68 -3.83 2.12 -2.66
N TYR A 69 -2.65 1.48 -2.70
CA TYR A 69 -2.53 0.04 -2.88
C TYR A 69 -2.78 -0.72 -1.58
N ALA A 70 -3.41 -1.90 -1.69
CA ALA A 70 -3.43 -2.89 -0.63
C ALA A 70 -2.16 -3.76 -0.68
N VAL A 71 -1.65 -4.21 0.46
CA VAL A 71 -0.40 -4.99 0.52
C VAL A 71 -0.64 -6.33 1.21
N GLY A 72 -0.28 -7.42 0.53
CA GLY A 72 -0.27 -8.77 1.08
C GLY A 72 1.16 -9.22 1.41
N LEU A 73 1.30 -10.24 2.25
CA LEU A 73 2.59 -10.73 2.71
C LEU A 73 2.78 -12.22 2.41
N ILE A 74 3.95 -12.56 1.91
CA ILE A 74 4.42 -13.92 1.70
C ILE A 74 5.76 -14.07 2.42
N GLN A 75 5.88 -15.11 3.24
CA GLN A 75 7.14 -15.53 3.83
C GLN A 75 7.73 -16.64 2.96
N PHE A 76 9.04 -16.63 2.74
CA PHE A 76 9.72 -17.64 1.95
C PHE A 76 10.96 -18.17 2.66
N ASP A 77 11.15 -19.49 2.66
CA ASP A 77 12.37 -20.16 3.12
C ASP A 77 12.78 -21.27 2.11
N SER A 78 12.56 -22.54 2.45
CA SER A 78 12.45 -23.68 1.55
C SER A 78 11.13 -23.71 0.79
N SER A 79 10.08 -23.03 1.28
CA SER A 79 8.78 -22.95 0.63
C SER A 79 8.11 -21.58 0.85
N ALA A 80 7.14 -21.23 -0.01
CA ALA A 80 6.36 -20.01 0.14
C ALA A 80 5.16 -20.25 1.05
N THR A 81 5.06 -19.46 2.13
CA THR A 81 3.90 -19.42 3.02
C THR A 81 3.18 -18.09 2.84
N HIS A 82 1.93 -18.15 2.41
CA HIS A 82 1.09 -16.97 2.29
C HIS A 82 0.60 -16.55 3.69
N ILE A 83 1.01 -15.35 4.13
CA ILE A 83 0.75 -14.87 5.49
C ILE A 83 -0.57 -14.13 5.58
N CYS A 84 -0.83 -13.22 4.63
CA CYS A 84 -2.09 -12.49 4.58
C CYS A 84 -2.40 -11.99 3.17
N GLU A 85 -3.70 -12.00 2.84
CA GLU A 85 -4.26 -11.32 1.68
C GLU A 85 -3.99 -9.80 1.75
N PRO A 86 -4.04 -9.08 0.62
CA PRO A 86 -3.78 -7.65 0.60
C PRO A 86 -4.63 -6.83 1.57
N GLN A 87 -3.97 -6.16 2.52
CA GLN A 87 -4.57 -5.31 3.54
C GLN A 87 -4.29 -3.83 3.29
N GLN A 88 -5.23 -2.96 3.68
CA GLN A 88 -5.02 -1.50 3.73
C GLN A 88 -4.61 -1.01 5.12
N GLU A 89 -4.65 -1.85 6.15
CA GLU A 89 -4.35 -1.45 7.53
C GLU A 89 -2.87 -1.73 7.88
N ILE A 90 -2.09 -0.67 8.19
CA ILE A 90 -0.65 -0.80 8.51
C ILE A 90 -0.43 -1.60 9.78
N SER A 91 -1.25 -1.39 10.81
CA SER A 91 -1.16 -2.08 12.11
C SER A 91 -1.19 -3.60 11.95
N ALA A 92 -2.09 -4.12 11.12
CA ALA A 92 -2.20 -5.54 10.80
C ALA A 92 -0.92 -6.05 10.11
N LEU A 93 -0.42 -5.32 9.11
CA LEU A 93 0.81 -5.69 8.39
C LEU A 93 2.06 -5.64 9.27
N ASN A 94 2.16 -4.66 10.17
CA ASN A 94 3.25 -4.58 11.13
C ASN A 94 3.24 -5.77 12.09
N HIS A 95 2.07 -6.13 12.63
CA HIS A 95 1.92 -7.31 13.48
C HIS A 95 2.39 -8.59 12.76
N TYR A 96 2.09 -8.69 11.47
CA TYR A 96 2.53 -9.83 10.67
C TYR A 96 4.05 -9.86 10.45
N LEU A 97 4.65 -8.73 10.06
CA LEU A 97 6.09 -8.63 9.87
C LEU A 97 6.84 -8.95 11.17
N GLU A 98 6.37 -8.45 12.31
CA GLU A 98 6.98 -8.70 13.63
C GLU A 98 7.11 -10.19 13.96
N ARG A 99 6.16 -11.03 13.53
CA ARG A 99 6.12 -12.47 13.81
C ARG A 99 6.96 -13.34 12.86
N MET A 100 7.50 -12.76 11.78
CA MET A 100 8.39 -13.49 10.88
C MET A 100 9.76 -13.73 11.53
N ASN A 101 10.22 -14.98 11.47
CA ASN A 101 11.51 -15.45 11.98
C ASN A 101 12.33 -16.13 10.87
N ALA A 102 13.66 -16.16 11.04
CA ALA A 102 14.62 -16.70 10.07
C ALA A 102 14.71 -18.24 10.04
N ASP A 103 13.61 -18.92 10.39
CA ASP A 103 13.48 -20.37 10.40
C ASP A 103 12.30 -20.86 9.54
N GLY A 104 11.72 -19.95 8.74
CA GLY A 104 10.55 -20.25 7.94
C GLY A 104 9.25 -20.41 8.74
N ARG A 105 9.30 -20.35 10.08
CA ARG A 105 8.12 -20.56 10.91
C ARG A 105 7.36 -19.27 11.11
N TRP A 106 6.07 -19.33 10.81
CA TRP A 106 5.12 -18.38 11.32
C TRP A 106 4.89 -18.66 12.81
N GLY A 107 5.16 -17.68 13.69
CA GLY A 107 4.93 -17.86 15.11
C GLY A 107 3.44 -18.10 15.40
N TYR A 108 3.04 -19.32 15.71
CA TYR A 108 1.76 -19.60 16.37
C TYR A 108 1.89 -19.17 17.83
N GLN A 109 1.07 -18.22 18.28
CA GLN A 109 0.88 -17.99 19.70
C GLN A 109 -0.03 -19.12 20.19
N TYR A 110 0.52 -20.07 20.95
CA TYR A 110 -0.32 -20.79 21.91
C TYR A 110 -0.71 -19.77 22.98
N GLY A 111 -2.02 -19.56 23.13
CA GLY A 111 -2.59 -18.84 24.26
C GLY A 111 -2.48 -19.65 25.56
#